data_AF-A0A3B0X7A6-F1
#
_entry.id   AF-A0A3B0X7A6-F1
#
_cell.length_a   1.000
_cell.length_b   1.000
_cell.length_c   1.000
_cell.angle_alpha   90.00
_cell.angle_beta   90.00
_cell.angle_gamma   90.00
#
_symmetry.space_group_name_H-M   'P 1'
#
loop_
_entity.id
_entity.type
_entity.pdbx_description
1 polymer ?
#
loop_
_entity_poly.entity_id
_entity_poly.type
_entity_poly.pdbx_seq_one_letter_code
_entity_poly.pdbx_strand_id
1 'polypeptide(L)'
;MCILNCLNVTLRTIAITTLLLTLFSGCDIEVGDNLPGVPPNGRFAAVGANQHSGITETQVAIAIFDNGKPAPLIGGDVVQASTRNDSILLLDEGFYKGSYVADLPNNNNLNQIDFLVVHETVKAREGRWYPADLLNIDPGPGEFVGASASITLPAEPANLATDRDIFSNINETFTLTWSPDTAGDTMQVRAAISCTDGTNTDNYGTVATLTDNSDDGTEVISINQFIYDTNDLNPSVTFISGKARAMLQKLLTQLNNATTVSNDFFANLKIINPAFNDCNIRLFLFREREGSFDLPATNGNISSSRSAETTLSYKPN
;
A
#
# COMPACT_ATOMS: atom_id res chain seq x y z
N MET A 1 40.27 -23.51 49.63
CA MET A 1 40.98 -24.80 49.80
C MET A 1 39.91 -25.84 50.11
N CYS A 2 39.65 -26.75 49.15
CA CYS A 2 39.34 -28.18 49.33
C CYS A 2 38.51 -28.61 50.58
N ILE A 3 37.36 -29.29 50.50
CA ILE A 3 37.10 -30.54 49.76
C ILE A 3 35.58 -30.88 49.75
N LEU A 4 35.19 -31.44 48.60
CA LEU A 4 34.00 -32.24 48.27
C LEU A 4 33.77 -33.45 49.21
N ASN A 5 32.52 -33.80 49.53
CA ASN A 5 31.83 -34.98 48.97
C ASN A 5 30.65 -35.49 49.82
N CYS A 6 29.77 -36.19 49.09
CA CYS A 6 28.76 -37.17 49.50
C CYS A 6 27.36 -36.64 49.79
N LEU A 7 26.44 -36.79 48.83
CA LEU A 7 25.60 -37.98 48.80
C LEU A 7 24.86 -38.12 47.46
N ASN A 8 24.70 -39.37 47.07
CA ASN A 8 24.30 -39.85 45.77
C ASN A 8 22.84 -40.33 45.84
N VAL A 9 22.19 -40.34 44.68
CA VAL A 9 21.07 -41.24 44.31
C VAL A 9 19.63 -40.85 44.70
N THR A 10 18.81 -40.91 43.64
CA THR A 10 17.34 -41.09 43.54
C THR A 10 16.42 -39.93 43.90
N LEU A 11 15.91 -39.25 42.87
CA LEU A 11 14.46 -39.02 42.77
C LEU A 11 14.06 -38.94 41.28
N ARG A 12 13.48 -40.05 40.80
CA ARG A 12 12.68 -40.12 39.58
C ARG A 12 11.21 -40.13 40.03
N THR A 13 10.39 -39.28 39.41
CA THR A 13 8.93 -39.41 39.24
C THR A 13 8.00 -39.00 40.40
N ILE A 14 7.68 -37.70 40.48
CA ILE A 14 6.32 -37.12 40.61
C ILE A 14 6.40 -35.76 39.89
N ALA A 15 6.18 -35.66 38.58
CA ALA A 15 4.90 -35.66 37.86
C ALA A 15 3.93 -34.54 38.31
N ILE A 16 4.00 -33.42 37.57
CA ILE A 16 2.86 -32.69 36.99
C ILE A 16 1.94 -32.00 38.00
N THR A 17 2.24 -30.74 38.37
CA THR A 17 1.24 -29.77 38.85
C THR A 17 1.75 -28.32 38.87
N THR A 18 2.47 -27.87 37.84
CA THR A 18 2.82 -26.43 37.66
C THR A 18 3.07 -26.10 36.19
N LEU A 19 2.19 -26.58 35.31
CA LEU A 19 2.22 -26.25 33.89
C LEU A 19 0.79 -26.10 33.37
N LEU A 20 0.11 -24.99 33.70
CA LEU A 20 -1.05 -24.48 32.96
C LEU A 20 -1.50 -23.15 33.58
N LEU A 21 -0.90 -22.03 33.16
CA LEU A 21 -1.49 -20.68 33.28
C LEU A 21 -0.74 -19.59 32.49
N THR A 22 0.14 -19.97 31.55
CA THR A 22 0.84 -19.02 30.65
C THR A 22 0.59 -19.36 29.18
N LEU A 23 -0.66 -19.66 28.84
CA LEU A 23 -1.15 -19.73 27.46
C LEU A 23 -2.41 -18.88 27.44
N PHE A 24 -2.55 -18.02 26.42
CA PHE A 24 -3.49 -16.90 26.29
C PHE A 24 -3.00 -15.53 26.84
N SER A 25 -1.73 -15.18 26.68
CA SER A 25 -1.52 -13.91 25.97
C SER A 25 -1.79 -14.23 24.51
N GLY A 26 -2.98 -13.87 24.02
CA GLY A 26 -3.10 -13.68 22.59
C GLY A 26 -1.92 -12.81 22.20
N CYS A 27 -1.08 -13.29 21.28
CA CYS A 27 -0.53 -12.33 20.33
C CYS A 27 -1.79 -11.72 19.73
N ASP A 28 -2.24 -10.58 20.27
CA ASP A 28 -2.85 -9.58 19.43
C ASP A 28 -1.88 -9.51 18.26
N ILE A 29 -2.30 -10.08 17.14
CA ILE A 29 -1.78 -9.63 15.88
C ILE A 29 -2.29 -8.19 15.87
N GLU A 30 -1.51 -7.27 16.45
CA GLU A 30 -1.54 -5.89 16.03
C GLU A 30 -1.27 -5.99 14.54
N VAL A 31 -2.35 -6.06 13.77
CA VAL A 31 -2.35 -5.66 12.37
C VAL A 31 -2.06 -4.17 12.48
N GLY A 32 -0.77 -3.84 12.66
CA GLY A 32 -0.38 -2.49 12.99
C GLY A 32 -0.90 -1.60 11.88
N ASP A 33 -1.77 -0.65 12.24
CA ASP A 33 -2.18 0.47 11.37
C ASP A 33 -0.98 1.40 11.03
N ASN A 34 0.24 0.92 11.24
CA ASN A 34 1.50 1.58 11.02
C ASN A 34 2.06 1.13 9.68
N LEU A 35 2.63 2.08 8.95
CA LEU A 35 3.34 1.80 7.73
C LEU A 35 4.54 0.87 8.02
N PRO A 36 4.76 -0.20 7.22
CA PRO A 36 5.92 -1.07 7.39
C PRO A 36 7.24 -0.31 7.26
N GLY A 37 8.24 -0.66 8.07
CA GLY A 37 9.58 -0.07 8.01
C GLY A 37 9.76 1.26 8.73
N VAL A 38 8.76 1.72 9.49
CA VAL A 38 8.89 2.91 10.35
C VAL A 38 9.89 2.62 11.49
N PRO A 39 10.95 3.43 11.67
CA PRO A 39 11.91 3.24 12.73
C PRO A 39 11.29 3.53 14.11
N PRO A 40 11.74 2.85 15.19
CA PRO A 40 11.19 3.03 16.52
C PRO A 40 11.53 4.38 17.16
N ASN A 41 12.53 5.09 16.64
CA ASN A 41 12.99 6.37 17.16
C ASN A 41 13.22 7.36 16.00
N GLY A 42 13.00 8.64 16.28
CA GLY A 42 13.18 9.73 15.33
C GLY A 42 11.96 9.98 14.45
N ARG A 43 12.05 11.02 13.62
CA ARG A 43 11.01 11.41 12.67
C ARG A 43 11.14 10.61 11.39
N PHE A 44 10.02 10.09 10.92
CA PHE A 44 9.91 9.36 9.67
C PHE A 44 8.77 9.91 8.83
N ALA A 45 9.03 10.19 7.56
CA ALA A 45 7.99 10.54 6.59
C ALA A 45 7.99 9.55 5.43
N ALA A 46 6.80 9.16 4.98
CA ALA A 46 6.61 8.48 3.71
C ALA A 46 5.82 9.36 2.77
N VAL A 47 6.39 9.65 1.61
CA VAL A 47 5.75 10.49 0.57
C VAL A 47 5.58 9.66 -0.69
N GLY A 48 4.39 9.74 -1.28
CA GLY A 48 4.01 8.97 -2.45
C GLY A 48 3.29 9.84 -3.47
N ALA A 49 3.59 9.63 -4.75
CA ALA A 49 2.68 10.05 -5.80
C ALA A 49 2.61 9.03 -6.93
N ASN A 50 1.42 8.84 -7.48
CA ASN A 50 1.19 8.00 -8.65
C ASN A 50 0.28 8.72 -9.65
N GLN A 51 0.73 8.80 -10.91
CA GLN A 51 -0.12 9.25 -12.01
C GLN A 51 -0.44 8.09 -12.95
N HIS A 52 -1.72 7.79 -13.10
CA HIS A 52 -2.17 6.73 -14.01
C HIS A 52 -2.27 7.23 -15.45
N SER A 53 -1.95 6.35 -16.40
CA SER A 53 -2.06 6.56 -17.83
C SER A 53 -3.45 7.07 -18.20
N GLY A 54 -3.50 8.12 -19.03
CA GLY A 54 -4.76 8.72 -19.47
C GLY A 54 -5.51 9.54 -18.41
N ILE A 55 -5.01 9.65 -17.17
CA ILE A 55 -5.61 10.47 -16.11
C ILE A 55 -4.81 11.77 -15.92
N THR A 56 -5.53 12.88 -15.81
CA THR A 56 -4.97 14.24 -15.67
C THR A 56 -4.77 14.66 -14.22
N GLU A 57 -5.03 13.77 -13.28
CA GLU A 57 -4.84 13.94 -11.84
C GLU A 57 -3.72 13.02 -11.37
N THR A 58 -2.92 13.51 -10.43
CA THR A 58 -1.91 12.70 -9.75
C THR A 58 -2.38 12.41 -8.34
N GLN A 59 -2.49 11.13 -7.99
CA GLN A 59 -2.80 10.72 -6.63
C GLN A 59 -1.56 10.97 -5.78
N VAL A 60 -1.70 11.74 -4.71
CA VAL A 60 -0.62 12.08 -3.78
C VAL A 60 -0.97 11.61 -2.38
N ALA A 61 0.04 11.16 -1.64
CA ALA A 61 -0.11 10.63 -0.30
C ALA A 61 1.10 10.97 0.56
N ILE A 62 0.86 11.20 1.84
CA ILE A 62 1.91 11.37 2.84
C ILE A 62 1.53 10.67 4.13
N ALA A 63 2.51 10.12 4.85
CA ALA A 63 2.35 9.64 6.21
C ALA A 63 3.51 10.12 7.07
N ILE A 64 3.22 10.62 8.26
CA ILE A 64 4.22 11.20 9.17
C ILE A 64 4.19 10.43 10.49
N PHE A 65 5.38 10.07 10.97
CA PHE A 65 5.58 9.31 12.19
C PHE A 65 6.66 9.97 13.05
N ASP A 66 6.48 9.93 14.36
CA ASP A 66 7.49 10.30 15.34
C ASP A 66 7.66 9.17 16.36
N ASN A 67 8.90 8.70 16.52
CA ASN A 67 9.26 7.62 17.44
C ASN A 67 8.37 6.36 17.28
N GLY A 68 8.21 5.92 16.04
CA GLY A 68 7.42 4.73 15.69
C GLY A 68 5.90 4.91 15.74
N LYS A 69 5.40 6.10 16.06
CA LYS A 69 3.96 6.36 16.22
C LYS A 69 3.45 7.35 15.17
N PRO A 70 2.20 7.19 14.68
CA PRO A 70 1.58 8.18 13.81
C PRO A 70 1.60 9.58 14.45
N ALA A 71 2.07 10.57 13.70
CA ALA A 71 2.10 11.97 14.11
C ALA A 71 1.05 12.74 13.31
N PRO A 72 -0.18 12.94 13.85
CA PRO A 72 -1.21 13.70 13.16
C PRO A 72 -0.81 15.18 13.06
N LEU A 73 -1.20 15.82 11.96
CA LEU A 73 -1.02 17.26 11.80
C LEU A 73 -2.14 17.95 12.59
N ILE A 74 -1.75 18.66 13.64
CA ILE A 74 -2.68 19.27 14.59
C ILE A 74 -2.70 20.79 14.44
N GLY A 75 -3.71 21.44 15.01
CA GLY A 75 -3.73 22.90 15.14
C GLY A 75 -4.04 23.70 13.87
N GLY A 76 -4.12 23.06 12.70
CA GLY A 76 -4.27 23.75 11.41
C GLY A 76 -3.13 23.43 10.44
N ASP A 77 -2.15 22.66 10.88
CA ASP A 77 -1.11 22.13 10.00
C ASP A 77 -1.73 21.15 9.01
N VAL A 78 -1.35 21.30 7.74
CA VAL A 78 -1.80 20.44 6.64
C VAL A 78 -0.68 20.30 5.63
N VAL A 79 -0.71 19.23 4.84
CA VAL A 79 0.25 19.07 3.74
C VAL A 79 -0.37 19.63 2.48
N GLN A 80 0.36 20.52 1.81
CA GLN A 80 0.07 20.97 0.47
C GLN A 80 0.92 20.15 -0.52
N ALA A 81 0.29 19.61 -1.55
CA ALA A 81 0.98 19.12 -2.73
C ALA A 81 0.78 20.11 -3.87
N SER A 82 1.81 20.34 -4.68
CA SER A 82 1.75 21.29 -5.78
C SER A 82 2.61 20.87 -6.96
N THR A 83 2.17 21.25 -8.14
CA THR A 83 3.02 21.40 -9.32
C THR A 83 3.33 22.90 -9.51
N ARG A 84 3.99 23.26 -10.60
CA ARG A 84 4.17 24.68 -10.97
C ARG A 84 2.86 25.44 -11.18
N ASN A 85 1.79 24.74 -11.57
CA ASN A 85 0.53 25.39 -12.00
C ASN A 85 -0.63 25.16 -11.03
N ASP A 86 -0.62 24.02 -10.35
CA ASP A 86 -1.77 23.52 -9.59
C ASP A 86 -1.33 23.17 -8.17
N SER A 87 -2.24 23.26 -7.20
CA SER A 87 -1.97 22.85 -5.82
C SER A 87 -3.22 22.36 -5.12
N ILE A 88 -3.05 21.44 -4.18
CA ILE A 88 -4.12 20.87 -3.36
C ILE A 88 -3.65 20.67 -1.91
N LEU A 89 -4.58 20.79 -0.96
CA LEU A 89 -4.34 20.43 0.44
C LEU A 89 -4.80 18.98 0.67
N LEU A 90 -3.95 18.19 1.33
CA LEU A 90 -4.24 16.82 1.73
C LEU A 90 -5.02 16.85 3.04
N LEU A 91 -6.36 16.89 2.93
CA LEU A 91 -7.28 16.98 4.06
C LEU A 91 -7.92 15.64 4.42
N ASP A 92 -7.97 14.71 3.46
CA ASP A 92 -8.59 13.41 3.66
C ASP A 92 -7.61 12.45 4.35
N GLU A 93 -8.09 11.73 5.36
CA GLU A 93 -7.32 10.66 6.01
C GLU A 93 -7.03 9.55 5.01
N GLY A 94 -5.76 9.12 4.97
CA GLY A 94 -5.30 8.01 4.17
C GLY A 94 -5.51 6.66 4.86
N PHE A 95 -4.98 5.61 4.25
CA PHE A 95 -5.15 4.23 4.73
C PHE A 95 -4.50 3.95 6.09
N TYR A 96 -3.35 4.57 6.36
CA TYR A 96 -2.66 4.44 7.63
C TYR A 96 -3.03 5.56 8.57
N LYS A 97 -2.98 5.29 9.87
CA LYS A 97 -3.10 6.36 10.87
C LYS A 97 -1.97 7.37 10.66
N GLY A 98 -2.31 8.66 10.71
CA GLY A 98 -1.38 9.75 10.44
C GLY A 98 -0.97 9.88 8.96
N SER A 99 -1.71 9.25 8.06
CA SER A 99 -1.57 9.47 6.61
C SER A 99 -2.68 10.33 6.06
N TYR A 100 -2.37 11.06 4.98
CA TYR A 100 -3.27 11.96 4.27
C TYR A 100 -3.13 11.74 2.77
N VAL A 101 -4.23 11.91 2.03
CA VAL A 101 -4.28 11.70 0.58
C VAL A 101 -5.05 12.81 -0.12
N ALA A 102 -4.75 13.03 -1.40
CA ALA A 102 -5.52 13.90 -2.28
C ALA A 102 -5.27 13.54 -3.76
N ASP A 103 -6.10 14.09 -4.63
CA ASP A 103 -5.83 14.11 -6.08
C ASP A 103 -5.36 15.52 -6.45
N LEU A 104 -4.11 15.64 -6.88
CA LEU A 104 -3.53 16.88 -7.37
C LEU A 104 -3.86 17.03 -8.87
N PRO A 105 -4.56 18.10 -9.29
CA PRO A 105 -4.70 18.39 -10.70
C PRO A 105 -3.32 18.51 -11.37
N ASN A 106 -3.14 17.83 -12.49
CA ASN A 106 -1.89 17.81 -13.24
C ASN A 106 -2.16 17.77 -14.75
N ASN A 107 -2.99 18.70 -15.22
CA ASN A 107 -3.47 18.73 -16.62
C ASN A 107 -2.34 18.89 -17.65
N ASN A 108 -1.23 19.51 -17.23
CA ASN A 108 -0.06 19.71 -18.07
C ASN A 108 0.96 18.56 -17.97
N ASN A 109 0.58 17.45 -17.32
CA ASN A 109 1.39 16.25 -17.15
C ASN A 109 2.80 16.54 -16.63
N LEU A 110 2.89 17.48 -15.68
CA LEU A 110 4.15 17.91 -15.10
C LEU A 110 4.75 16.78 -14.26
N ASN A 111 6.05 16.58 -14.40
CA ASN A 111 6.73 15.49 -13.71
C ASN A 111 7.09 15.85 -12.26
N GLN A 112 7.32 17.14 -11.98
CA GLN A 112 7.72 17.58 -10.65
C GLN A 112 6.49 17.84 -9.76
N ILE A 113 6.48 17.23 -8.58
CA ILE A 113 5.50 17.47 -7.53
C ILE A 113 6.27 17.82 -6.25
N ASP A 114 5.88 18.93 -5.66
CA ASP A 114 6.45 19.44 -4.42
C ASP A 114 5.42 19.27 -3.30
N PHE A 115 5.90 18.85 -2.13
CA PHE A 115 5.12 18.72 -0.91
C PHE A 115 5.64 19.72 0.12
N LEU A 116 4.73 20.39 0.80
CA LEU A 116 5.06 21.35 1.84
C LEU A 116 4.06 21.25 2.99
N VAL A 117 4.54 21.12 4.21
CA VAL A 117 3.69 21.28 5.39
C VAL A 117 3.45 22.76 5.63
N VAL A 118 2.20 23.20 5.54
CA VAL A 118 1.76 24.59 5.74
C VAL A 118 0.82 24.68 6.94
N HIS A 119 0.64 25.89 7.46
CA HIS A 119 -0.27 26.17 8.56
C HIS A 119 -1.50 26.93 8.03
N GLU A 120 -2.60 26.22 7.77
CA GLU A 120 -3.82 26.71 7.12
C GLU A 120 -5.04 26.44 8.02
N THR A 121 -5.14 27.21 9.10
CA THR A 121 -6.10 26.98 10.19
C THR A 121 -7.56 27.00 9.75
N VAL A 122 -7.93 27.84 8.78
CA VAL A 122 -9.31 27.96 8.31
C VAL A 122 -9.67 26.74 7.46
N LYS A 123 -8.89 26.46 6.42
CA LYS A 123 -9.18 25.36 5.49
C LYS A 123 -9.11 23.98 6.15
N ALA A 124 -8.17 23.77 7.07
CA ALA A 124 -8.08 22.55 7.87
C ALA A 124 -9.32 22.29 8.75
N ARG A 125 -10.21 23.28 8.93
CA ARG A 125 -11.42 23.20 9.76
C ARG A 125 -12.72 23.13 8.95
N GLU A 126 -12.68 23.26 7.64
CA GLU A 126 -13.87 23.32 6.77
C GLU A 126 -14.75 22.05 6.81
N GLY A 127 -14.24 20.93 7.35
CA GLY A 127 -14.97 19.67 7.56
C GLY A 127 -15.50 19.43 8.99
N ARG A 128 -15.40 20.39 9.91
CA ARG A 128 -15.85 20.19 11.31
C ARG A 128 -17.37 20.36 11.43
N TRP A 129 -17.96 19.59 12.35
CA TRP A 129 -19.40 19.63 12.67
C TRP A 129 -19.86 20.91 13.39
N TYR A 130 -18.96 21.84 13.72
CA TYR A 130 -19.26 23.13 14.35
C TYR A 130 -18.75 24.31 13.51
N PRO A 131 -19.37 25.50 13.60
CA PRO A 131 -19.01 26.64 12.76
C PRO A 131 -17.60 27.14 13.07
N ALA A 132 -16.77 27.30 12.03
CA ALA A 132 -15.39 27.75 12.14
C ALA A 132 -15.25 29.16 12.78
N ASP A 133 -16.31 29.97 12.72
CA ASP A 133 -16.28 31.39 13.08
C ASP A 133 -16.50 31.69 14.57
N LEU A 134 -16.91 30.71 15.37
CA LEU A 134 -17.32 30.95 16.77
C LEU A 134 -16.14 31.02 17.77
N LEU A 135 -15.05 30.30 17.51
CA LEU A 135 -13.85 30.25 18.36
C LEU A 135 -12.62 29.99 17.49
N ASN A 136 -11.96 31.05 17.04
CA ASN A 136 -10.69 30.93 16.34
C ASN A 136 -9.53 30.75 17.34
N ILE A 137 -9.41 29.54 17.90
CA ILE A 137 -8.25 29.17 18.71
C ILE A 137 -7.17 28.70 17.73
N ASP A 138 -6.20 29.56 17.47
CA ASP A 138 -5.01 29.24 16.70
C ASP A 138 -3.85 28.91 17.67
N PRO A 139 -3.43 27.64 17.80
CA PRO A 139 -2.29 27.26 18.62
C PRO A 139 -0.94 27.69 18.01
N GLY A 140 -0.93 28.23 16.78
CA GLY A 140 0.26 28.52 16.01
C GLY A 140 0.77 27.32 15.23
N PRO A 141 1.82 27.52 14.39
CA PRO A 141 2.39 26.47 13.56
C PRO A 141 3.03 25.39 14.40
N GLY A 142 2.78 24.13 14.07
CA GLY A 142 3.44 22.99 14.70
C GLY A 142 4.87 22.79 14.20
N GLU A 143 5.53 21.77 14.74
CA GLU A 143 6.95 21.48 14.53
C GLU A 143 7.31 21.00 13.12
N PHE A 144 6.31 20.61 12.32
CA PHE A 144 6.49 20.12 10.95
C PHE A 144 6.31 21.22 9.90
N VAL A 145 5.75 22.38 10.26
CA VAL A 145 5.50 23.47 9.31
C VAL A 145 6.82 23.94 8.69
N GLY A 146 6.84 24.01 7.36
CA GLY A 146 8.03 24.32 6.57
C GLY A 146 8.85 23.10 6.14
N ALA A 147 8.51 21.89 6.59
CA ALA A 147 9.10 20.67 6.04
C ALA A 147 8.64 20.48 4.59
N SER A 148 9.58 20.20 3.69
CA SER A 148 9.33 19.99 2.27
C SER A 148 9.93 18.69 1.74
N ALA A 149 9.34 18.20 0.66
CA ALA A 149 9.87 17.10 -0.14
C ALA A 149 9.54 17.34 -1.61
N SER A 150 10.45 16.96 -2.50
CA SER A 150 10.26 17.11 -3.93
C SER A 150 10.40 15.76 -4.62
N ILE A 151 9.53 15.47 -5.58
CA ILE A 151 9.58 14.24 -6.37
C ILE A 151 9.50 14.54 -7.85
N THR A 152 10.08 13.64 -8.65
CA THR A 152 9.98 13.67 -10.11
C THR A 152 9.38 12.36 -10.59
N LEU A 153 8.15 12.40 -11.09
CA LEU A 153 7.48 11.26 -11.71
C LEU A 153 8.35 10.70 -12.84
N PRO A 154 8.46 9.36 -12.95
CA PRO A 154 9.15 8.73 -14.06
C PRO A 154 8.37 8.87 -15.36
N ALA A 155 8.97 8.45 -16.48
CA ALA A 155 8.25 8.39 -17.75
C ALA A 155 7.07 7.42 -17.64
N GLU A 156 6.02 7.64 -18.42
CA GLU A 156 4.89 6.73 -18.42
C GLU A 156 5.28 5.36 -19.01
N PRO A 157 4.84 4.23 -18.42
CA PRO A 157 5.03 2.90 -19.01
C PRO A 157 4.11 2.72 -20.23
N ALA A 158 4.47 3.39 -21.33
CA ALA A 158 3.68 3.44 -22.56
C ALA A 158 3.74 2.13 -23.35
N ASN A 159 2.72 1.91 -24.20
CA ASN A 159 2.58 0.70 -25.02
C ASN A 159 2.51 -0.60 -24.19
N LEU A 160 1.87 -0.54 -23.02
CA LEU A 160 1.64 -1.72 -22.19
C LEU A 160 0.77 -2.74 -22.94
N ALA A 161 1.29 -3.94 -23.15
CA ALA A 161 0.59 -5.00 -23.86
C ALA A 161 0.99 -6.38 -23.33
N THR A 162 0.10 -7.37 -23.53
CA THR A 162 0.43 -8.79 -23.33
C THR A 162 0.37 -9.55 -24.65
N ASP A 163 1.18 -10.60 -24.77
CA ASP A 163 1.16 -11.53 -25.92
C ASP A 163 -0.11 -12.38 -25.99
N ARG A 164 -0.82 -12.51 -24.87
CA ARG A 164 -2.09 -13.22 -24.71
C ARG A 164 -2.92 -12.59 -23.59
N ASP A 165 -4.24 -12.67 -23.72
CA ASP A 165 -5.22 -12.09 -22.80
C ASP A 165 -6.19 -13.11 -22.18
N ILE A 166 -6.24 -14.35 -22.68
CA ILE A 166 -7.13 -15.42 -22.17
C ILE A 166 -6.32 -16.67 -21.79
N PHE A 167 -6.56 -17.16 -20.56
CA PHE A 167 -5.89 -18.32 -19.99
C PHE A 167 -6.92 -19.32 -19.50
N SER A 168 -6.58 -20.61 -19.55
CA SER A 168 -7.45 -21.71 -19.09
C SER A 168 -6.76 -22.63 -18.09
N ASN A 169 -5.46 -22.44 -17.86
CA ASN A 169 -4.67 -23.22 -16.91
C ASN A 169 -3.77 -22.30 -16.06
N ILE A 170 -3.75 -22.54 -14.75
CA ILE A 170 -2.98 -21.74 -13.78
C ILE A 170 -1.47 -21.78 -14.01
N ASN A 171 -0.96 -22.80 -14.71
CA ASN A 171 0.46 -22.97 -15.00
C ASN A 171 0.89 -22.28 -16.31
N GLU A 172 -0.03 -21.61 -17.01
CA GLU A 172 0.32 -20.83 -18.19
C GLU A 172 1.08 -19.56 -17.78
N THR A 173 1.90 -19.07 -18.72
CA THR A 173 2.65 -17.82 -18.60
C THR A 173 2.27 -16.89 -19.73
N PHE A 174 2.56 -15.61 -19.56
CA PHE A 174 2.42 -14.58 -20.60
C PHE A 174 3.58 -13.60 -20.54
N THR A 175 3.80 -12.93 -21.65
CA THR A 175 4.81 -11.87 -21.77
C THR A 175 4.12 -10.52 -21.67
N LEU A 176 4.47 -9.75 -20.65
CA LEU A 176 4.12 -8.34 -20.52
C LEU A 176 5.20 -7.50 -21.22
N THR A 177 4.80 -6.54 -22.05
CA THR A 177 5.72 -5.66 -22.76
C THR A 177 5.33 -4.20 -22.58
N TRP A 178 6.34 -3.31 -22.55
CA TRP A 178 6.16 -1.87 -22.45
C TRP A 178 7.36 -1.14 -23.07
N SER A 179 7.27 0.19 -23.16
CA SER A 179 8.36 1.02 -23.68
C SER A 179 9.38 1.27 -22.57
N PRO A 180 10.63 0.76 -22.65
CA PRO A 180 11.62 0.93 -21.59
C PRO A 180 12.10 2.37 -21.43
N ASP A 181 12.60 2.71 -20.24
CA ASP A 181 13.32 3.96 -19.95
C ASP A 181 14.73 3.68 -19.40
N THR A 182 15.65 4.63 -19.58
CA THR A 182 17.07 4.50 -19.20
C THR A 182 17.40 5.14 -17.84
N ALA A 183 16.37 5.59 -17.12
CA ALA A 183 16.52 6.35 -15.88
C ALA A 183 16.83 5.50 -14.63
N GLY A 184 16.95 4.18 -14.77
CA GLY A 184 17.17 3.26 -13.64
C GLY A 184 15.94 3.12 -12.74
N ASP A 185 14.76 3.31 -13.30
CA ASP A 185 13.49 3.15 -12.58
C ASP A 185 13.24 1.66 -12.25
N THR A 186 12.47 1.44 -11.21
CA THR A 186 12.10 0.11 -10.73
C THR A 186 10.72 -0.26 -11.23
N MET A 187 10.58 -1.45 -11.82
CA MET A 187 9.29 -1.95 -12.30
C MET A 187 8.60 -2.78 -11.22
N GLN A 188 7.28 -2.61 -11.09
CA GLN A 188 6.43 -3.45 -10.25
C GLN A 188 5.11 -3.76 -10.95
N VAL A 189 4.65 -5.01 -10.85
CA VAL A 189 3.34 -5.42 -11.35
C VAL A 189 2.44 -5.75 -10.18
N ARG A 190 1.26 -5.12 -10.17
CA ARG A 190 0.21 -5.38 -9.18
C ARG A 190 -1.06 -5.73 -9.93
N ALA A 191 -1.90 -6.56 -9.33
CA ALA A 191 -3.14 -6.99 -9.94
C ALA A 191 -4.34 -6.77 -9.01
N ALA A 192 -5.48 -6.39 -9.59
CA ALA A 192 -6.79 -6.51 -8.98
C ALA A 192 -7.55 -7.63 -9.69
N ILE A 193 -7.97 -8.63 -8.95
CA ILE A 193 -8.64 -9.83 -9.46
C ILE A 193 -10.06 -9.86 -8.94
N SER A 194 -10.99 -10.19 -9.84
CA SER A 194 -12.39 -10.47 -9.53
C SER A 194 -12.77 -11.82 -10.12
N CYS A 195 -13.14 -12.77 -9.27
CA CYS A 195 -13.53 -14.13 -9.65
C CYS A 195 -15.01 -14.38 -9.35
N THR A 196 -15.71 -15.12 -10.20
CA THR A 196 -17.14 -15.40 -10.05
C THR A 196 -17.50 -16.85 -10.36
N ASP A 197 -18.34 -17.45 -9.50
CA ASP A 197 -18.97 -18.76 -9.74
C ASP A 197 -20.35 -18.63 -10.42
N GLY A 198 -20.65 -17.44 -10.94
CA GLY A 198 -21.94 -17.06 -11.51
C GLY A 198 -22.99 -16.63 -10.47
N THR A 199 -22.75 -16.89 -9.18
CA THR A 199 -23.66 -16.50 -8.09
C THR A 199 -22.98 -15.57 -7.08
N ASN A 200 -21.71 -15.83 -6.78
CA ASN A 200 -20.89 -15.08 -5.84
C ASN A 200 -19.73 -14.42 -6.59
N THR A 201 -19.16 -13.36 -6.01
CA THR A 201 -17.94 -12.73 -6.51
C THR A 201 -16.95 -12.55 -5.37
N ASP A 202 -15.71 -12.94 -5.62
CA ASP A 202 -14.59 -12.73 -4.72
C ASP A 202 -13.58 -11.78 -5.36
N ASN A 203 -13.08 -10.82 -4.57
CA ASN A 203 -12.20 -9.76 -5.03
C ASN A 203 -10.96 -9.71 -4.15
N TYR A 204 -9.79 -9.77 -4.78
CA TYR A 204 -8.51 -9.69 -4.08
C TYR A 204 -7.45 -9.02 -4.95
N GLY A 205 -6.31 -8.70 -4.35
CA GLY A 205 -5.20 -8.10 -5.07
C GLY A 205 -3.88 -8.81 -4.77
N THR A 206 -3.03 -8.91 -5.79
CA THR A 206 -1.73 -9.59 -5.69
C THR A 206 -0.60 -8.71 -6.23
N VAL A 207 0.63 -9.06 -5.88
CA VAL A 207 1.86 -8.49 -6.42
C VAL A 207 2.60 -9.60 -7.15
N ALA A 208 3.01 -9.34 -8.38
CA ALA A 208 3.83 -10.29 -9.13
C ALA A 208 5.29 -10.16 -8.70
N THR A 209 5.96 -11.30 -8.58
CA THR A 209 7.41 -11.39 -8.50
C THR A 209 7.96 -11.39 -9.92
N LEU A 210 8.72 -10.35 -10.23
CA LEU A 210 9.42 -10.21 -11.51
C LEU A 210 10.79 -10.92 -11.43
N THR A 211 11.32 -11.32 -12.58
CA THR A 211 12.64 -11.96 -12.72
C THR A 211 13.74 -11.00 -12.26
N ASP A 212 13.63 -9.75 -12.67
CA ASP A 212 14.32 -8.62 -12.10
C ASP A 212 13.39 -7.40 -12.08
N ASN A 213 13.85 -6.33 -11.44
CA ASN A 213 13.05 -5.12 -11.29
C ASN A 213 13.50 -3.98 -12.22
N SER A 214 14.27 -4.32 -13.26
CA SER A 214 14.80 -3.36 -14.21
C SER A 214 13.76 -2.97 -15.25
N ASP A 215 13.92 -1.78 -15.83
CA ASP A 215 13.05 -1.26 -16.87
C ASP A 215 13.59 -1.62 -18.27
N ASP A 216 13.56 -2.91 -18.60
CA ASP A 216 14.08 -3.46 -19.87
C ASP A 216 13.01 -3.58 -20.98
N GLY A 217 11.74 -3.37 -20.63
CA GLY A 217 10.60 -3.35 -21.56
C GLY A 217 9.86 -4.68 -21.68
N THR A 218 10.24 -5.72 -20.93
CA THR A 218 9.60 -7.04 -21.03
C THR A 218 9.67 -7.85 -19.74
N GLU A 219 8.63 -8.59 -19.41
CA GLU A 219 8.64 -9.54 -18.30
C GLU A 219 7.77 -10.76 -18.61
N VAL A 220 8.24 -11.96 -18.26
CA VAL A 220 7.45 -13.19 -18.37
C VAL A 220 6.84 -13.52 -17.01
N ILE A 221 5.51 -13.49 -16.92
CA ILE A 221 4.77 -13.67 -15.68
C ILE A 221 3.91 -14.93 -15.76
N SER A 222 3.84 -15.66 -14.65
CA SER A 222 3.02 -16.87 -14.52
C SER A 222 1.64 -16.56 -13.93
N ILE A 223 0.60 -17.21 -14.45
CA ILE A 223 -0.80 -17.02 -14.01
C ILE A 223 -1.00 -17.47 -12.55
N ASN A 224 -0.21 -18.44 -12.07
CA ASN A 224 -0.26 -18.90 -10.68
C ASN A 224 0.18 -17.84 -9.64
N GLN A 225 0.69 -16.68 -10.07
CA GLN A 225 0.94 -15.53 -9.19
C GLN A 225 -0.32 -14.66 -8.98
N PHE A 226 -1.38 -14.89 -9.77
CA PHE A 226 -2.66 -14.19 -9.70
C PHE A 226 -3.82 -15.11 -9.33
N ILE A 227 -3.81 -16.35 -9.83
CA ILE A 227 -4.84 -17.36 -9.59
C ILE A 227 -4.24 -18.47 -8.71
N TYR A 228 -4.92 -18.83 -7.63
CA TYR A 228 -4.52 -19.91 -6.74
C TYR A 228 -5.64 -20.93 -6.55
N ASP A 229 -5.26 -22.16 -6.24
CA ASP A 229 -6.18 -23.17 -5.74
C ASP A 229 -6.26 -23.04 -4.22
N THR A 230 -7.47 -22.87 -3.66
CA THR A 230 -7.67 -22.80 -2.20
C THR A 230 -7.26 -24.08 -1.48
N ASN A 231 -7.12 -25.19 -2.19
CA ASN A 231 -6.65 -26.47 -1.66
C ASN A 231 -5.13 -26.63 -1.73
N ASP A 232 -4.43 -25.73 -2.43
CA ASP A 232 -2.97 -25.73 -2.45
C ASP A 232 -2.42 -25.21 -1.12
N LEU A 233 -1.52 -25.99 -0.52
CA LEU A 233 -0.88 -25.64 0.74
C LEU A 233 0.24 -24.60 0.58
N ASN A 234 0.76 -24.43 -0.65
CA ASN A 234 1.87 -23.50 -0.93
C ASN A 234 1.60 -22.67 -2.20
N PRO A 235 0.55 -21.82 -2.21
CA PRO A 235 0.26 -21.00 -3.38
C PRO A 235 1.42 -20.03 -3.67
N SER A 236 1.70 -19.81 -4.97
CA SER A 236 2.71 -18.84 -5.43
C SER A 236 2.23 -17.38 -5.37
N VAL A 237 1.00 -17.16 -4.89
CA VAL A 237 0.38 -15.85 -4.81
C VAL A 237 0.92 -15.05 -3.64
N THR A 238 1.41 -13.85 -3.93
CA THR A 238 1.72 -12.84 -2.91
C THR A 238 0.61 -11.81 -2.88
N PHE A 239 -0.23 -11.84 -1.83
CA PHE A 239 -1.29 -10.85 -1.67
C PHE A 239 -0.72 -9.47 -1.37
N ILE A 240 -1.38 -8.42 -1.89
CA ILE A 240 -1.01 -7.03 -1.60
C ILE A 240 -1.16 -6.80 -0.09
N SER A 241 -0.04 -6.52 0.57
CA SER A 241 -0.01 -6.08 1.97
C SER A 241 0.47 -4.63 2.08
N GLY A 242 0.09 -3.95 3.16
CA GLY A 242 0.62 -2.64 3.55
C GLY A 242 0.64 -1.56 2.45
N LYS A 243 1.85 -1.14 2.03
CA LYS A 243 2.12 0.09 1.22
C LYS A 243 1.37 0.08 -0.11
N ALA A 244 1.25 -1.09 -0.74
CA ALA A 244 0.54 -1.24 -2.00
C ALA A 244 -0.99 -1.16 -1.84
N ARG A 245 -1.57 -1.60 -0.70
CA ARG A 245 -3.01 -1.36 -0.41
C ARG A 245 -3.29 0.13 -0.24
N ALA A 246 -2.42 0.87 0.44
CA ALA A 246 -2.58 2.30 0.65
C ALA A 246 -2.55 3.11 -0.66
N MET A 247 -1.61 2.80 -1.56
CA MET A 247 -1.52 3.44 -2.88
C MET A 247 -2.69 3.05 -3.79
N LEU A 248 -3.12 1.79 -3.73
CA LEU A 248 -4.24 1.30 -4.51
C LEU A 248 -5.59 1.55 -3.85
N GLN A 249 -5.68 2.10 -2.63
CA GLN A 249 -6.92 2.14 -1.84
C GLN A 249 -8.04 2.82 -2.60
N LYS A 250 -7.78 3.97 -3.21
CA LYS A 250 -8.78 4.73 -3.97
C LYS A 250 -9.18 4.02 -5.26
N LEU A 251 -8.21 3.47 -5.98
CA LEU A 251 -8.46 2.63 -7.15
C LEU A 251 -9.29 1.40 -6.76
N LEU A 252 -8.88 0.63 -5.76
CA LEU A 252 -9.61 -0.53 -5.24
C LEU A 252 -10.98 -0.16 -4.67
N THR A 253 -11.14 0.98 -4.01
CA THR A 253 -12.43 1.47 -3.48
C THR A 253 -13.38 1.88 -4.60
N GLN A 254 -12.87 2.55 -5.65
CA GLN A 254 -13.62 2.87 -6.86
C GLN A 254 -14.02 1.61 -7.64
N LEU A 255 -13.24 0.53 -7.53
CA LEU A 255 -13.49 -0.73 -8.23
C LEU A 255 -14.37 -1.72 -7.46
N ASN A 256 -14.52 -1.57 -6.14
CA ASN A 256 -15.26 -2.54 -5.34
C ASN A 256 -16.76 -2.24 -5.23
N ASN A 257 -17.29 -1.09 -5.66
CA ASN A 257 -18.72 -0.70 -5.58
C ASN A 257 -19.43 -1.06 -4.25
N ALA A 258 -18.69 -1.24 -3.16
CA ALA A 258 -19.20 -1.89 -1.95
C ALA A 258 -19.49 -0.84 -0.89
N THR A 259 -20.78 -0.55 -0.73
CA THR A 259 -21.35 0.05 0.47
C THR A 259 -21.03 -0.79 1.70
N THR A 260 -20.45 -0.14 2.72
CA THR A 260 -20.37 -0.56 4.14
C THR A 260 -20.64 -2.04 4.44
N VAL A 261 -19.55 -2.79 4.67
CA VAL A 261 -19.57 -4.18 5.13
C VAL A 261 -20.17 -4.25 6.54
N SER A 262 -21.29 -4.95 6.71
CA SER A 262 -21.88 -5.23 8.03
C SER A 262 -21.23 -6.47 8.68
N ASN A 263 -21.22 -6.56 10.01
CA ASN A 263 -20.56 -7.63 10.77
C ASN A 263 -21.11 -9.05 10.47
N ASP A 264 -22.31 -9.18 9.90
CA ASP A 264 -22.91 -10.47 9.53
C ASP A 264 -22.59 -10.92 8.08
N PHE A 265 -21.92 -10.08 7.30
CA PHE A 265 -21.55 -10.35 5.91
C PHE A 265 -20.58 -11.54 5.81
N PHE A 266 -19.62 -11.63 6.73
CA PHE A 266 -18.56 -12.66 6.69
C PHE A 266 -19.04 -14.07 7.04
N ALA A 267 -20.18 -14.21 7.73
CA ALA A 267 -20.66 -15.52 8.19
C ALA A 267 -21.25 -16.38 7.07
N ASN A 268 -21.58 -15.79 5.91
CA ASN A 268 -22.21 -16.47 4.77
C ASN A 268 -21.37 -16.41 3.48
N LEU A 269 -20.11 -15.97 3.54
CA LEU A 269 -19.25 -15.95 2.37
C LEU A 269 -18.80 -17.37 2.02
N LYS A 270 -19.38 -17.91 0.95
CA LYS A 270 -18.82 -19.08 0.28
C LYS A 270 -17.56 -18.62 -0.45
N ILE A 271 -16.40 -19.05 0.05
CA ILE A 271 -15.12 -18.79 -0.61
C ILE A 271 -15.15 -19.45 -1.98
N ILE A 272 -14.99 -18.64 -3.03
CA ILE A 272 -14.87 -19.11 -4.40
C ILE A 272 -13.42 -19.58 -4.57
N ASN A 273 -13.21 -20.74 -5.20
CA ASN A 273 -11.86 -21.18 -5.54
C ASN A 273 -11.47 -20.59 -6.90
N PRO A 274 -10.52 -19.64 -6.97
CA PRO A 274 -10.16 -18.98 -8.22
C PRO A 274 -9.69 -19.94 -9.32
N ALA A 275 -9.05 -21.06 -8.97
CA ALA A 275 -8.54 -22.03 -9.94
C ALA A 275 -9.63 -22.75 -10.76
N PHE A 276 -10.89 -22.70 -10.33
CA PHE A 276 -12.01 -23.40 -11.00
C PHE A 276 -13.13 -22.47 -11.43
N ASN A 277 -12.92 -21.15 -11.41
CA ASN A 277 -13.94 -20.17 -11.72
C ASN A 277 -13.39 -19.09 -12.67
N ASP A 278 -14.30 -18.42 -13.38
CA ASP A 278 -13.94 -17.34 -14.28
C ASP A 278 -13.44 -16.14 -13.48
N CYS A 279 -12.28 -15.60 -13.85
CA CYS A 279 -11.70 -14.43 -13.21
C CYS A 279 -11.30 -13.36 -14.23
N ASN A 280 -11.60 -12.10 -13.92
CA ASN A 280 -11.04 -10.93 -14.58
C ASN A 280 -9.83 -10.45 -13.78
N ILE A 281 -8.69 -10.31 -14.45
CA ILE A 281 -7.42 -9.89 -13.85
C ILE A 281 -7.05 -8.55 -14.48
N ARG A 282 -7.08 -7.48 -13.69
CA ARG A 282 -6.56 -6.17 -14.10
C ARG A 282 -5.14 -6.03 -13.63
N LEU A 283 -4.22 -5.97 -14.58
CA LEU A 283 -2.80 -5.78 -14.33
C LEU A 283 -2.45 -4.31 -14.40
N PHE A 284 -1.70 -3.86 -13.40
CA PHE A 284 -1.16 -2.52 -13.30
C PHE A 284 0.36 -2.61 -13.31
N LEU A 285 0.99 -2.04 -14.32
CA LEU A 285 2.43 -1.87 -14.36
C LEU A 285 2.77 -0.51 -13.76
N PHE A 286 3.56 -0.51 -12.69
CA PHE A 286 4.10 0.68 -12.07
C PHE A 286 5.57 0.81 -12.45
N ARG A 287 5.92 1.98 -13.01
CA ARG A 287 7.31 2.43 -13.05
C ARG A 287 7.52 3.32 -11.84
N GLU A 288 8.43 2.94 -10.95
CA GLU A 288 8.70 3.64 -9.70
C GLU A 288 10.09 4.28 -9.69
N ARG A 289 10.18 5.51 -9.17
CA ARG A 289 11.40 6.25 -8.97
C ARG A 289 11.48 6.73 -7.53
N GLU A 290 12.60 6.47 -6.88
CA GLU A 290 12.88 7.01 -5.55
C GLU A 290 13.13 8.52 -5.61
N GLY A 291 12.58 9.25 -4.63
CA GLY A 291 12.80 10.68 -4.45
C GLY A 291 13.76 10.98 -3.31
N SER A 292 13.92 12.26 -2.98
CA SER A 292 14.77 12.73 -1.90
C SER A 292 14.10 13.83 -1.08
N PHE A 293 14.30 13.82 0.24
CA PHE A 293 13.90 14.96 1.08
C PHE A 293 14.88 16.11 0.88
N ASP A 294 14.37 17.34 0.93
CA ASP A 294 15.22 18.54 0.83
C ASP A 294 16.03 18.76 2.12
N LEU A 295 15.56 18.21 3.25
CA LEU A 295 16.19 18.35 4.57
C LEU A 295 16.77 17.01 5.07
N PRO A 296 18.07 16.97 5.45
CA PRO A 296 18.75 15.75 5.89
C PRO A 296 18.31 15.24 7.28
N ALA A 297 17.49 16.00 8.02
CA ALA A 297 17.02 15.63 9.35
C ALA A 297 15.78 14.72 9.34
N THR A 298 15.13 14.56 8.19
CA THR A 298 13.96 13.71 8.01
C THR A 298 14.41 12.40 7.35
N ASN A 299 14.41 11.32 8.12
CA ASN A 299 14.51 9.98 7.55
C ASN A 299 13.17 9.62 6.89
N GLY A 300 13.17 8.82 5.83
CA GLY A 300 11.91 8.48 5.20
C GLY A 300 12.04 7.72 3.90
N ASN A 301 10.89 7.38 3.34
CA ASN A 301 10.78 6.78 2.02
C ASN A 301 10.00 7.73 1.10
N ILE A 302 10.59 8.08 -0.03
CA ILE A 302 9.92 8.86 -1.05
C ILE A 302 9.88 8.02 -2.31
N SER A 303 8.68 7.79 -2.82
CA SER A 303 8.46 7.04 -4.05
C SER A 303 7.50 7.79 -4.95
N SER A 304 7.88 7.93 -6.20
CA SER A 304 7.05 8.49 -7.25
C SER A 304 6.83 7.44 -8.32
N SER A 305 5.65 7.42 -8.95
CA SER A 305 5.37 6.42 -9.98
C SER A 305 4.44 6.92 -11.06
N ARG A 306 4.57 6.29 -12.23
CA ARG A 306 3.53 6.29 -13.25
C ARG A 306 3.04 4.87 -13.46
N SER A 307 1.74 4.73 -13.70
CA SER A 307 1.14 3.42 -13.93
C SER A 307 0.33 3.36 -15.21
N ALA A 308 0.30 2.19 -15.82
CA ALA A 308 -0.61 1.84 -16.91
C ALA A 308 -1.29 0.52 -16.59
N GLU A 309 -2.43 0.24 -17.24
CA GLU A 309 -3.17 -0.99 -17.03
C GLU A 309 -3.42 -1.79 -18.31
N THR A 310 -3.57 -3.10 -18.14
CA THR A 310 -4.09 -4.03 -19.13
C THR A 310 -4.95 -5.08 -18.44
N THR A 311 -5.74 -5.83 -19.20
CA THR A 311 -6.69 -6.79 -18.64
C THR A 311 -6.48 -8.19 -19.22
N LEU A 312 -6.51 -9.19 -18.35
CA LEU A 312 -6.50 -10.61 -18.70
C LEU A 312 -7.77 -11.29 -18.19
N SER A 313 -8.10 -12.43 -18.79
CA SER A 313 -9.19 -13.30 -18.38
C SER A 313 -8.68 -14.70 -18.10
N TYR A 314 -9.03 -15.25 -16.94
CA TYR A 314 -8.86 -16.66 -16.63
C TYR A 314 -10.20 -17.37 -16.75
N LYS A 315 -10.27 -18.41 -17.57
CA LYS A 315 -11.47 -19.21 -17.89
C LYS A 315 -11.11 -20.69 -17.86
N PRO A 316 -11.12 -21.33 -16.67
CA PRO A 316 -10.83 -22.75 -16.56
C PRO A 316 -11.87 -23.57 -17.33
N ASN A 317 -11.42 -24.62 -18.02
CA ASN A 317 -12.30 -25.54 -18.74
C ASN A 317 -13.02 -26.51 -17.80
#